data_AF-A0A7J8DPK1-F1
#
_entry.id   AF-A0A7J8DPK1-F1
#
_cell.length_a   1.000
_cell.length_b   1.000
_cell.length_c   1.000
_cell.angle_alpha   90.00
_cell.angle_beta   90.00
_cell.angle_gamma   90.00
#
_symmetry.space_group_name_H-M   'P 1'
#
loop_
_entity.id
_entity.type
_entity.pdbx_description
1 polymer ?
#
loop_
_entity_poly.entity_id
_entity_poly.type
_entity_poly.pdbx_seq_one_letter_code
_entity_poly.pdbx_strand_id
1 'polypeptide(L)'
;MRICAQAHCGAGDEFKREFSPEEGLYYNKAADYYLRALRSLGARDRHPAVWDSVSWELSTTYFTAATLQQDHAPLSRKAQEQIEKEVSEAMMKSLKYCDVDSVSARQPLCQYRAATIHHRLASMYHSCLRNQVGDEHLRKQHRVLADLHYSKAVALFQLLKDTPCELLRVQLERVAFAEFQMSSQNSNVGKLKTLSGALDVMVRTRHAFQLIRKELGEERGQPAGADTPPAAESAPGLNREEVLKLLGIFESRLSFLLLQSIKLLSPAKKKASNNIEEDVALKTNKQIYSQLLRATANRNTSLPERVDVLIRLLDQLARGSAAP
;
A
#
# COMPACT_ATOMS: atom_id res chain seq x y z
N MET A 1 -22.07 -17.27 13.66
CA MET A 1 -22.09 -15.80 13.89
C MET A 1 -21.50 -15.01 12.75
N ARG A 2 -20.24 -15.23 12.32
CA ARG A 2 -19.70 -14.56 11.11
C ARG A 2 -20.52 -14.83 9.85
N ILE A 3 -20.90 -16.09 9.62
CA ILE A 3 -21.79 -16.49 8.53
C ILE A 3 -23.17 -15.80 8.65
N CYS A 4 -23.68 -15.64 9.88
CA CYS A 4 -24.93 -14.91 10.11
C CYS A 4 -24.79 -13.44 9.72
N ALA A 5 -23.66 -12.79 10.01
CA ALA A 5 -23.40 -11.43 9.54
C ALA A 5 -23.42 -11.36 8.01
N GLN A 6 -22.77 -12.32 7.33
CA GLN A 6 -22.77 -12.39 5.86
C GLN A 6 -24.19 -12.58 5.29
N ALA A 7 -25.07 -13.31 5.97
CA ALA A 7 -26.46 -13.46 5.54
C ALA A 7 -27.28 -12.16 5.63
N HIS A 8 -26.84 -11.18 6.44
CA HIS A 8 -27.44 -9.85 6.53
C HIS A 8 -26.83 -8.84 5.54
N CYS A 9 -25.88 -9.27 4.71
CA CYS A 9 -25.45 -8.51 3.54
C CYS A 9 -26.65 -8.36 2.58
N GLY A 10 -27.29 -7.18 2.57
CA GLY A 10 -28.46 -6.94 1.74
C GLY A 10 -28.16 -7.11 0.24
N ALA A 11 -29.06 -7.76 -0.50
CA ALA A 11 -29.00 -7.95 -1.96
C ALA A 11 -29.33 -6.66 -2.76
N GLY A 12 -29.04 -5.49 -2.19
CA GLY A 12 -29.29 -4.19 -2.80
C GLY A 12 -28.18 -3.79 -3.77
N ASP A 13 -28.40 -2.71 -4.51
CA ASP A 13 -27.41 -2.05 -5.37
C ASP A 13 -26.10 -1.83 -4.58
N GLU A 14 -25.02 -2.52 -4.97
CA GLU A 14 -23.73 -2.53 -4.26
C GLU A 14 -23.19 -1.11 -4.03
N PHE A 15 -23.53 -0.18 -4.93
CA PHE A 15 -23.09 1.22 -4.87
C PHE A 15 -23.74 2.06 -3.76
N LYS A 16 -24.84 1.61 -3.14
CA LYS A 16 -25.54 2.34 -2.07
C LYS A 16 -25.61 1.58 -0.74
N ARG A 17 -24.93 0.44 -0.64
CA ARG A 17 -24.94 -0.39 0.56
C ARG A 17 -24.14 0.28 1.68
N GLU A 18 -24.75 0.32 2.88
CA GLU A 18 -24.08 0.64 4.13
C GLU A 18 -23.98 -0.60 5.02
N PHE A 19 -22.93 -0.67 5.84
CA PHE A 19 -22.74 -1.68 6.87
C PHE A 19 -23.87 -1.61 7.89
N SER A 20 -24.60 -2.71 8.04
CA SER A 20 -25.83 -2.75 8.83
C SER A 20 -25.55 -2.91 10.34
N PRO A 21 -26.43 -2.39 11.21
CA PRO A 21 -26.41 -2.67 12.64
C PRO A 21 -26.43 -4.17 12.95
N GLU A 22 -27.15 -4.96 12.15
CA GLU A 22 -27.25 -6.41 12.26
C GLU A 22 -25.90 -7.08 11.98
N GLU A 23 -25.22 -6.73 10.88
CA GLU A 23 -23.86 -7.19 10.61
C GLU A 23 -22.93 -6.87 11.78
N GLY A 24 -22.95 -5.63 12.25
CA GLY A 24 -22.17 -5.19 13.42
C GLY A 24 -22.46 -6.01 14.67
N LEU A 25 -23.73 -6.29 14.97
CA LEU A 25 -24.15 -7.12 16.09
C LEU A 25 -23.58 -8.55 15.98
N TYR A 26 -23.66 -9.18 14.81
CA TYR A 26 -23.18 -10.54 14.61
C TYR A 26 -21.66 -10.65 14.64
N TYR A 27 -20.93 -9.67 14.10
CA TYR A 27 -19.46 -9.62 14.24
C TYR A 27 -19.04 -9.40 15.69
N ASN A 28 -19.73 -8.53 16.44
CA ASN A 28 -19.45 -8.34 17.86
C ASN A 28 -19.71 -9.60 18.68
N LYS A 29 -20.82 -10.30 18.44
CA LYS A 29 -21.10 -11.60 19.08
C LYS A 29 -20.04 -12.66 18.72
N ALA A 30 -19.60 -12.71 17.46
CA ALA A 30 -18.53 -13.61 17.05
C ALA A 30 -17.23 -13.33 17.81
N ALA A 31 -16.82 -12.07 17.88
CA ALA A 31 -15.62 -11.65 18.60
C ALA A 31 -15.70 -12.01 20.09
N ASP A 32 -16.85 -11.81 20.74
CA ASP A 32 -17.05 -12.20 22.15
C ASP A 32 -16.91 -13.72 22.35
N TYR A 33 -17.47 -14.55 21.46
CA TYR A 33 -17.29 -16.00 21.55
C TYR A 33 -15.83 -16.45 21.41
N TYR A 34 -15.08 -15.88 20.47
CA TYR A 34 -13.65 -16.19 20.34
C TYR A 34 -12.85 -15.70 21.55
N LEU A 35 -13.16 -14.52 22.10
CA LEU A 35 -12.54 -14.02 23.32
C LEU A 35 -12.83 -14.92 24.53
N ARG A 36 -14.05 -15.43 24.67
CA ARG A 36 -14.41 -16.43 25.68
C ARG A 36 -13.61 -17.72 25.49
N ALA A 37 -13.47 -18.19 24.26
CA ALA A 37 -12.66 -19.37 23.95
C ALA A 37 -11.18 -19.16 24.34
N LEU A 38 -10.58 -18.01 24.01
CA LEU A 38 -9.20 -17.69 24.43
C LEU A 38 -9.06 -17.64 25.96
N ARG A 39 -10.04 -17.07 26.68
CA ARG A 39 -10.05 -17.07 28.15
C ARG A 39 -10.09 -18.49 28.71
N SER A 40 -10.89 -19.38 28.14
CA SER A 40 -10.98 -20.79 28.56
C SER A 40 -9.72 -21.59 28.23
N LEU A 41 -9.07 -21.31 27.09
CA LEU A 41 -7.80 -21.93 26.70
C LEU A 41 -6.63 -21.48 27.60
N GLY A 42 -6.69 -20.25 28.11
CA GLY A 42 -5.65 -19.66 28.94
C GLY A 42 -4.41 -19.30 28.12
N ALA A 43 -3.27 -19.85 28.50
CA ALA A 43 -2.00 -19.59 27.83
C ALA A 43 -1.81 -20.48 26.58
N ARG A 44 -1.04 -19.95 25.62
CA ARG A 44 -0.78 -20.60 24.31
C ARG A 44 -0.06 -21.93 24.45
N ASP A 45 0.79 -22.08 25.46
CA ASP A 45 1.63 -23.25 25.73
C ASP A 45 0.87 -24.57 25.91
N ARG A 46 -0.35 -24.53 26.46
CA ARG A 46 -1.15 -25.74 26.72
C ARG A 46 -1.70 -26.38 25.45
N HIS A 47 -2.26 -25.56 24.56
CA HIS A 47 -2.88 -26.02 23.30
C HIS A 47 -2.52 -25.07 22.14
N PRO A 48 -1.25 -25.05 21.67
CA PRO A 48 -0.79 -24.04 20.71
C PRO A 48 -1.60 -24.02 19.42
N ALA A 49 -1.89 -25.19 18.83
CA ALA A 49 -2.64 -25.28 17.59
C ALA A 49 -4.07 -24.72 17.70
N VAL A 50 -4.76 -25.00 18.81
CA VAL A 50 -6.14 -24.52 19.05
C VAL A 50 -6.10 -23.02 19.35
N TRP A 51 -5.16 -22.57 20.18
CA TRP A 51 -4.97 -21.16 20.48
C TRP A 51 -4.71 -20.35 19.21
N ASP A 52 -3.77 -20.80 18.37
CA ASP A 52 -3.38 -20.13 17.12
C ASP A 52 -4.56 -20.09 16.15
N SER A 53 -5.38 -21.14 16.11
CA SER A 53 -6.60 -21.16 15.29
C SER A 53 -7.65 -20.17 15.80
N VAL A 54 -7.90 -20.11 17.11
CA VAL A 54 -8.89 -19.19 17.69
C VAL A 54 -8.45 -17.74 17.52
N SER A 55 -7.16 -17.44 17.70
CA SER A 55 -6.61 -16.10 17.50
C SER A 55 -6.64 -15.66 16.04
N TRP A 56 -6.34 -16.57 15.11
CA TRP A 56 -6.49 -16.32 13.69
C TRP A 56 -7.95 -15.97 13.32
N GLU A 57 -8.92 -16.73 13.82
CA GLU A 57 -10.34 -16.48 13.56
C GLU A 57 -10.84 -15.18 14.21
N LEU A 58 -10.35 -14.85 15.40
CA LEU A 58 -10.63 -13.57 16.06
C LEU A 58 -10.04 -12.40 15.28
N SER A 59 -8.78 -12.50 14.84
CA SER A 59 -8.13 -11.53 13.97
C SER A 59 -8.92 -11.33 12.68
N THR A 60 -9.36 -12.42 12.05
CA THR A 60 -10.18 -12.40 10.84
C THR A 60 -11.53 -11.72 11.09
N THR A 61 -12.19 -12.00 12.23
CA THR A 61 -13.46 -11.37 12.60
C THR A 61 -13.33 -9.84 12.66
N TYR A 62 -12.32 -9.34 13.37
CA TYR A 62 -12.07 -7.91 13.47
C TYR A 62 -11.69 -7.29 12.12
N PHE A 63 -10.84 -7.96 11.35
CA PHE A 63 -10.44 -7.50 10.02
C PHE A 63 -11.64 -7.36 9.09
N THR A 64 -12.47 -8.40 8.98
CA THR A 64 -13.65 -8.37 8.10
C THR A 64 -14.64 -7.29 8.53
N ALA A 65 -14.91 -7.17 9.84
CA ALA A 65 -15.82 -6.12 10.34
C ALA A 65 -15.30 -4.72 10.02
N ALA A 66 -14.02 -4.45 10.29
CA ALA A 66 -13.38 -3.17 9.98
C ALA A 66 -13.37 -2.87 8.48
N THR A 67 -13.16 -3.89 7.64
CA THR A 67 -13.16 -3.75 6.18
C THR A 67 -14.53 -3.38 5.67
N LEU A 68 -15.56 -4.12 6.04
CA LEU A 68 -16.94 -3.82 5.67
C LEU A 68 -17.38 -2.45 6.17
N GLN A 69 -17.04 -2.09 7.41
CA GLN A 69 -17.40 -0.79 7.96
C GLN A 69 -16.70 0.38 7.26
N GLN A 70 -15.47 0.19 6.76
CA GLN A 70 -14.76 1.24 6.02
C GLN A 70 -15.19 1.32 4.56
N ASP A 71 -15.47 0.19 3.90
CA ASP A 71 -15.86 0.15 2.48
C ASP A 71 -17.34 0.49 2.27
N HIS A 72 -18.19 0.18 3.27
CA HIS A 72 -19.61 0.47 3.30
C HIS A 72 -19.96 1.34 4.52
N ALA A 73 -19.28 2.49 4.63
CA ALA A 73 -19.42 3.38 5.78
C ALA A 73 -20.89 3.79 6.05
N PRO A 74 -21.44 3.58 7.26
CA PRO A 74 -22.83 3.90 7.58
C PRO A 74 -23.04 5.40 7.85
N LEU A 75 -22.74 6.23 6.85
CA LEU A 75 -22.74 7.70 6.95
C LEU A 75 -24.13 8.29 7.17
N SER A 76 -25.19 7.57 6.82
CA SER A 76 -26.57 7.95 7.15
C SER A 76 -26.84 8.02 8.66
N ARG A 77 -26.04 7.32 9.48
CA ARG A 77 -26.28 7.13 10.93
C ARG A 77 -25.10 7.48 11.82
N LYS A 78 -23.88 7.57 11.27
CA LYS A 78 -22.67 7.88 12.03
C LYS A 78 -21.83 8.94 11.33
N ALA A 79 -21.23 9.82 12.13
CA ALA A 79 -20.23 10.75 11.63
C ALA A 79 -18.97 10.00 11.13
N GLN A 80 -18.35 10.54 10.08
CA GLN A 80 -17.13 9.98 9.48
C GLN A 80 -16.02 9.74 10.52
N GLU A 81 -15.76 10.72 11.38
CA GLU A 81 -14.72 10.63 12.42
C GLU A 81 -14.97 9.47 13.40
N GLN A 82 -16.23 9.26 13.79
CA GLN A 82 -16.62 8.14 14.64
C GLN A 82 -16.40 6.80 13.95
N ILE A 83 -16.69 6.71 12.64
CA ILE A 83 -16.43 5.51 11.84
C ILE A 83 -14.93 5.23 11.74
N GLU A 84 -14.12 6.25 11.43
CA GLU A 84 -12.66 6.13 11.32
C GLU A 84 -12.01 5.66 12.63
N LYS A 85 -12.50 6.16 13.77
CA LYS A 85 -12.07 5.70 15.10
C LYS A 85 -12.41 4.23 15.34
N GLU A 86 -13.66 3.83 15.10
CA GLU A 86 -14.10 2.44 15.28
C GLU A 86 -13.34 1.47 14.36
N VAL A 87 -13.12 1.85 13.11
CA VAL A 87 -12.32 1.09 12.13
C VAL A 87 -10.88 0.94 12.61
N SER A 88 -10.25 2.03 13.07
CA SER A 88 -8.87 1.98 13.60
C SER A 88 -8.76 1.05 14.81
N GLU A 89 -9.69 1.15 15.77
CA GLU A 89 -9.72 0.28 16.94
C GLU A 89 -9.89 -1.20 16.56
N ALA A 90 -10.80 -1.52 15.63
CA ALA A 90 -11.02 -2.88 15.16
C ALA A 90 -9.78 -3.42 14.41
N MET A 91 -9.14 -2.60 13.58
CA MET A 91 -7.90 -2.98 12.89
C MET A 91 -6.74 -3.24 13.86
N MET A 92 -6.57 -2.41 14.88
CA MET A 92 -5.55 -2.63 15.91
C MET A 92 -5.84 -3.90 16.72
N LYS A 93 -7.11 -4.21 17.01
CA LYS A 93 -7.50 -5.50 17.61
C LYS A 93 -7.20 -6.66 16.68
N SER A 94 -7.41 -6.53 15.37
CA SER A 94 -7.06 -7.56 14.39
C SER A 94 -5.55 -7.84 14.37
N LEU A 95 -4.72 -6.79 14.36
CA LEU A 95 -3.25 -6.90 14.44
C LEU A 95 -2.80 -7.60 15.72
N LYS A 96 -3.42 -7.29 16.87
CA LYS A 96 -3.08 -7.92 18.16
C LYS A 96 -3.16 -9.45 18.13
N TYR A 97 -4.10 -10.01 17.37
CA TYR A 97 -4.29 -11.46 17.25
C TYR A 97 -3.72 -12.04 15.95
N CYS A 98 -2.96 -11.25 15.19
CA CYS A 98 -2.33 -11.66 13.94
C CYS A 98 -0.83 -11.88 14.17
N ASP A 99 -0.41 -13.14 14.27
CA ASP A 99 0.99 -13.48 14.54
C ASP A 99 1.85 -13.41 13.28
N VAL A 100 2.64 -12.35 13.16
CA VAL A 100 3.53 -12.10 12.00
C VAL A 100 4.95 -12.62 12.21
N ASP A 101 5.32 -12.94 13.45
CA ASP A 101 6.70 -13.20 13.85
C ASP A 101 6.98 -14.70 13.94
N SER A 102 6.01 -15.51 14.39
CA SER A 102 6.21 -16.95 14.51
C SER A 102 6.27 -17.63 13.16
N VAL A 103 7.35 -18.37 12.92
CA VAL A 103 7.49 -19.23 11.73
C VAL A 103 6.44 -20.32 11.77
N SER A 104 5.51 -20.28 10.81
CA SER A 104 4.44 -21.26 10.65
C SER A 104 3.92 -21.24 9.21
N ALA A 105 3.16 -22.28 8.83
CA ALA A 105 2.48 -22.30 7.53
C ALA A 105 1.51 -21.12 7.32
N ARG A 106 1.05 -20.47 8.40
CA ARG A 106 0.16 -19.30 8.35
C ARG A 106 0.91 -17.96 8.34
N GLN A 107 2.22 -17.95 8.55
CA GLN A 107 3.00 -16.71 8.67
C GLN A 107 2.82 -15.80 7.44
N PRO A 108 2.89 -16.27 6.18
CA PRO A 108 2.67 -15.41 5.02
C PRO A 108 1.26 -14.79 4.99
N LEU A 109 0.23 -15.55 5.39
CA LEU A 109 -1.14 -15.05 5.48
C LEU A 109 -1.30 -13.98 6.57
N CYS A 110 -0.61 -14.16 7.70
CA CYS A 110 -0.60 -13.17 8.78
C CYS A 110 0.14 -11.90 8.37
N GLN A 111 1.31 -12.02 7.75
CA GLN A 111 2.08 -10.90 7.21
C GLN A 111 1.27 -10.14 6.16
N TYR A 112 0.59 -10.85 5.25
CA TYR A 112 -0.30 -10.24 4.26
C TYR A 112 -1.43 -9.44 4.92
N ARG A 113 -2.18 -10.05 5.85
CA ARG A 113 -3.24 -9.35 6.56
C ARG A 113 -2.73 -8.12 7.30
N ALA A 114 -1.60 -8.23 8.00
CA ALA A 114 -1.01 -7.11 8.72
C ALA A 114 -0.56 -5.99 7.75
N ALA A 115 0.00 -6.34 6.60
CA ALA A 115 0.36 -5.39 5.55
C ALA A 115 -0.88 -4.65 5.02
N THR A 116 -1.95 -5.38 4.71
CA THR A 116 -3.23 -4.82 4.27
C THR A 116 -3.86 -3.91 5.32
N ILE A 117 -3.86 -4.31 6.60
CA ILE A 117 -4.37 -3.46 7.69
C ILE A 117 -3.58 -2.16 7.76
N HIS A 118 -2.26 -2.23 7.76
CA HIS A 118 -1.42 -1.04 7.78
C HIS A 118 -1.62 -0.16 6.55
N HIS A 119 -1.78 -0.74 5.37
CA HIS A 119 -2.10 0.03 4.16
C HIS A 119 -3.45 0.76 4.32
N ARG A 120 -4.52 0.08 4.72
CA ARG A 120 -5.84 0.69 4.89
C ARG A 120 -5.87 1.79 5.95
N LEU A 121 -5.16 1.61 7.07
CA LEU A 121 -4.98 2.67 8.09
C LEU A 121 -4.22 3.87 7.51
N ALA A 122 -3.16 3.63 6.75
CA ALA A 122 -2.37 4.70 6.15
C ALA A 122 -3.19 5.54 5.17
N SER A 123 -3.92 4.88 4.26
CA SER A 123 -4.79 5.54 3.29
C SER A 123 -5.93 6.30 3.97
N MET A 124 -6.50 5.74 5.05
CA MET A 124 -7.50 6.43 5.87
C MET A 124 -6.92 7.70 6.49
N TYR A 125 -5.82 7.62 7.22
CA TYR A 125 -5.21 8.80 7.85
C TYR A 125 -4.70 9.83 6.84
N HIS A 126 -4.25 9.39 5.66
CA HIS A 126 -3.93 10.29 4.56
C HIS A 126 -5.19 11.03 4.06
N SER A 127 -6.33 10.33 3.92
CA SER A 127 -7.62 10.95 3.60
C SER A 127 -8.07 11.94 4.69
N CYS A 128 -8.00 11.56 5.97
CA CYS A 128 -8.29 12.44 7.10
C CYS A 128 -7.45 13.72 7.03
N LEU A 129 -6.13 13.58 6.82
CA LEU A 129 -5.22 14.72 6.70
C LEU A 129 -5.59 15.68 5.56
N ARG A 130 -6.01 15.13 4.40
CA ARG A 130 -6.41 15.94 3.24
C ARG A 130 -7.68 16.75 3.51
N ASN A 131 -8.60 16.17 4.29
CA ASN A 131 -9.90 16.77 4.59
C ASN A 131 -9.90 17.61 5.89
N GLN A 132 -8.86 17.48 6.73
CA GLN A 132 -8.78 18.18 8.01
C GLN A 132 -8.51 19.69 7.82
N VAL A 133 -9.43 20.51 8.35
CA VAL A 133 -9.33 21.98 8.33
C VAL A 133 -9.12 22.50 9.75
N GLY A 134 -8.27 23.51 9.92
CA GLY A 134 -8.16 24.34 11.13
C GLY A 134 -7.44 23.73 12.34
N ASP A 135 -7.47 22.41 12.53
CA ASP A 135 -6.78 21.75 13.66
C ASP A 135 -5.38 21.26 13.27
N GLU A 136 -4.36 22.09 13.56
CA GLU A 136 -2.96 21.76 13.27
C GLU A 136 -2.41 20.59 14.11
N HIS A 137 -2.94 20.38 15.32
CA HIS A 137 -2.51 19.24 16.15
C HIS A 137 -2.98 17.94 15.51
N LEU A 138 -4.25 17.86 15.14
CA LEU A 138 -4.84 16.70 14.49
C LEU A 138 -4.23 16.45 13.10
N ARG A 139 -3.96 17.50 12.32
CA ARG A 139 -3.19 17.40 11.06
C ARG A 139 -1.81 16.80 11.28
N LYS A 140 -1.07 17.26 12.30
CA LYS A 140 0.23 16.69 12.64
C LYS A 140 0.10 15.22 13.02
N GLN A 141 -0.90 14.86 13.82
CA GLN A 141 -1.16 13.48 14.23
C GLN A 141 -1.47 12.57 13.04
N HIS A 142 -2.41 12.94 12.17
CA HIS A 142 -2.76 12.17 10.97
C HIS A 142 -1.57 11.98 10.04
N ARG A 143 -0.74 13.01 9.86
CA ARG A 143 0.50 12.90 9.08
C ARG A 143 1.45 11.84 9.66
N VAL A 144 1.68 11.86 10.98
CA VAL A 144 2.57 10.89 11.64
C VAL A 144 2.01 9.47 11.53
N LEU A 145 0.70 9.30 11.72
CA LEU A 145 0.04 8.00 11.64
C LEU A 145 0.05 7.44 10.20
N ALA A 146 -0.22 8.27 9.20
CA ALA A 146 -0.16 7.87 7.79
C ALA A 146 1.26 7.39 7.42
N ASP A 147 2.30 8.14 7.77
CA ASP A 147 3.70 7.77 7.47
C ASP A 147 4.13 6.48 8.20
N LEU A 148 3.77 6.35 9.48
CA LEU A 148 4.02 5.15 10.27
C LEU A 148 3.41 3.90 9.62
N HIS A 149 2.13 3.98 9.27
CA HIS A 149 1.40 2.84 8.73
C HIS A 149 1.82 2.51 7.30
N TYR A 150 2.08 3.51 6.45
CA TYR A 150 2.67 3.26 5.13
C TYR A 150 4.03 2.55 5.25
N SER A 151 4.89 2.98 6.16
CA SER A 151 6.21 2.37 6.37
C SER A 151 6.10 0.92 6.83
N LYS A 152 5.18 0.61 7.75
CA LYS A 152 4.92 -0.77 8.19
C LYS A 152 4.32 -1.64 7.09
N ALA A 153 3.40 -1.11 6.29
CA ALA A 153 2.81 -1.83 5.16
C ALA A 153 3.88 -2.20 4.13
N VAL A 154 4.74 -1.25 3.74
CA VAL A 154 5.86 -1.51 2.82
C VAL A 154 6.79 -2.59 3.36
N ALA A 155 7.19 -2.49 4.63
CA ALA A 155 8.09 -3.46 5.25
C ALA A 155 7.53 -4.90 5.19
N LEU A 156 6.23 -5.07 5.47
CA LEU A 156 5.58 -6.38 5.41
C LEU A 156 5.38 -6.87 3.97
N PHE A 157 4.92 -6.02 3.04
CA PHE A 157 4.77 -6.41 1.63
C PHE A 157 6.11 -6.77 0.98
N GLN A 158 7.24 -6.22 1.45
CA GLN A 158 8.58 -6.61 0.98
C GLN A 158 9.00 -8.01 1.44
N LEU A 159 8.43 -8.55 2.51
CA LEU A 159 8.68 -9.92 2.95
C LEU A 159 7.93 -10.94 2.08
N LEU A 160 6.86 -10.51 1.43
CA LEU A 160 5.99 -11.34 0.60
C LEU A 160 6.47 -11.32 -0.85
N LYS A 161 6.60 -12.52 -1.44
CA LYS A 161 7.12 -12.67 -2.81
C LYS A 161 6.06 -12.42 -3.88
N ASP A 162 4.79 -12.65 -3.53
CA ASP A 162 3.68 -12.77 -4.49
C ASP A 162 2.72 -11.56 -4.42
N THR A 163 3.18 -10.42 -3.89
CA THR A 163 2.38 -9.19 -3.75
C THR A 163 3.03 -7.96 -4.40
N PRO A 164 3.53 -8.05 -5.65
CA PRO A 164 4.21 -6.93 -6.28
C PRO A 164 3.28 -5.73 -6.53
N CYS A 165 2.02 -5.98 -6.88
CA CYS A 165 1.04 -4.95 -7.18
C CYS A 165 0.66 -4.15 -5.93
N GLU A 166 0.43 -4.83 -4.80
CA GLU A 166 0.17 -4.21 -3.50
C GLU A 166 1.36 -3.37 -3.06
N LEU A 167 2.59 -3.90 -3.16
CA LEU A 167 3.78 -3.14 -2.83
C LEU A 167 3.90 -1.88 -3.69
N LEU A 168 3.70 -2.00 -5.01
CA LEU A 168 3.76 -0.86 -5.93
C LEU A 168 2.67 0.17 -5.61
N ARG A 169 1.44 -0.27 -5.34
CA ARG A 169 0.31 0.60 -4.95
C ARG A 169 0.64 1.40 -3.69
N VAL A 170 1.10 0.74 -2.64
CA VAL A 170 1.45 1.39 -1.37
C VAL A 170 2.53 2.44 -1.59
N GLN A 171 3.56 2.15 -2.38
CA GLN A 171 4.62 3.13 -2.67
C GLN A 171 4.09 4.31 -3.50
N LEU A 172 3.20 4.08 -4.48
CA LEU A 172 2.57 5.15 -5.25
C LEU A 172 1.70 6.06 -4.37
N GLU A 173 0.99 5.49 -3.39
CA GLU A 173 0.25 6.28 -2.42
C GLU A 173 1.16 7.11 -1.50
N ARG A 174 2.32 6.56 -1.11
CA ARG A 174 3.35 7.33 -0.38
C ARG A 174 3.90 8.49 -1.19
N VAL A 175 4.07 8.31 -2.51
CA VAL A 175 4.41 9.41 -3.41
C VAL A 175 3.30 10.47 -3.41
N ALA A 176 2.03 10.05 -3.53
CA ALA A 176 0.91 10.98 -3.46
C ALA A 176 0.86 11.75 -2.14
N PHE A 177 1.16 11.08 -1.03
CA PHE A 177 1.29 11.69 0.29
C PHE A 177 2.43 12.71 0.37
N ALA A 178 3.60 12.40 -0.21
CA ALA A 178 4.72 13.33 -0.30
C ALA A 178 4.37 14.57 -1.15
N GLU A 179 3.68 14.38 -2.27
CA GLU A 179 3.23 15.49 -3.12
C GLU A 179 2.21 16.40 -2.43
N PHE A 180 1.28 15.82 -1.66
CA PHE A 180 0.35 16.59 -0.85
C PHE A 180 1.08 17.43 0.23
N GLN A 181 2.12 16.86 0.86
CA GLN A 181 2.95 17.62 1.80
C GLN A 181 3.75 18.73 1.10
N MET A 182 4.28 18.45 -0.08
CA MET A 182 5.03 19.43 -0.89
C MET A 182 4.16 20.61 -1.32
N SER A 183 2.90 20.38 -1.70
CA SER A 183 1.97 21.46 -2.10
C SER A 183 1.65 22.42 -0.96
N SER A 184 1.70 21.92 0.29
CA SER A 184 1.46 22.70 1.51
C SER A 184 2.68 23.51 1.98
N GLN A 185 3.83 23.40 1.31
CA GLN A 185 5.07 24.09 1.69
C GLN A 185 5.24 25.39 0.91
N ASN A 186 5.81 26.41 1.56
CA ASN A 186 6.08 27.71 0.93
C ASN A 186 7.54 27.86 0.47
N SER A 187 8.49 27.16 1.10
CA SER A 187 9.92 27.29 0.77
C SER A 187 10.36 26.33 -0.34
N ASN A 188 11.17 26.82 -1.28
CA ASN A 188 11.75 25.99 -2.34
C ASN A 188 12.68 24.90 -1.77
N VAL A 189 13.40 25.19 -0.68
CA VAL A 189 14.27 24.22 0.01
C VAL A 189 13.44 23.08 0.61
N GLY A 190 12.31 23.38 1.26
CA GLY A 190 11.41 22.38 1.80
C GLY A 190 10.80 21.51 0.69
N LYS A 191 10.36 22.15 -0.40
CA LYS A 191 9.82 21.45 -1.57
C LYS A 191 10.85 20.51 -2.18
N LEU A 192 12.10 20.96 -2.35
CA LEU A 192 13.20 20.14 -2.85
C LEU A 192 13.47 18.93 -1.95
N LYS A 193 13.50 19.11 -0.62
CA LYS A 193 13.69 18.01 0.33
C LYS A 193 12.58 16.96 0.23
N THR A 194 11.33 17.41 0.19
CA THR A 194 10.16 16.53 0.07
C THR A 194 10.15 15.79 -1.26
N LEU A 195 10.51 16.50 -2.34
CA LEU A 195 10.61 15.96 -3.68
C LEU A 195 11.73 14.92 -3.82
N SER A 196 12.89 15.16 -3.21
CA SER A 196 13.97 14.19 -3.12
C SER A 196 13.49 12.91 -2.43
N GLY A 197 12.82 13.04 -1.27
CA GLY A 197 12.23 11.90 -0.58
C GLY A 197 11.18 11.16 -1.41
N ALA A 198 10.38 11.85 -2.22
CA ALA A 198 9.44 11.22 -3.14
C ALA A 198 10.14 10.45 -4.27
N LEU A 199 11.25 10.98 -4.80
CA LEU A 199 12.09 10.26 -5.77
C LEU A 199 12.76 9.04 -5.13
N ASP A 200 13.17 9.11 -3.87
CA ASP A 200 13.69 7.93 -3.14
C ASP A 200 12.63 6.84 -2.99
N VAL A 201 11.38 7.24 -2.70
CA VAL A 201 10.24 6.31 -2.68
C VAL A 201 10.03 5.69 -4.07
N MET A 202 10.13 6.47 -5.16
CA MET A 202 10.08 5.94 -6.51
C MET A 202 11.19 4.92 -6.76
N VAL A 203 12.44 5.22 -6.39
CA VAL A 203 13.56 4.27 -6.53
C VAL A 203 13.28 2.95 -5.81
N ARG A 204 12.68 3.01 -4.62
CA ARG A 204 12.33 1.80 -3.83
C ARG A 204 11.25 0.93 -4.49
N THR A 205 10.46 1.43 -5.46
CA THR A 205 9.53 0.58 -6.23
C THR A 205 10.24 -0.40 -7.17
N ARG A 206 11.55 -0.22 -7.39
CA ARG A 206 12.37 -1.14 -8.19
C ARG A 206 12.18 -2.60 -7.76
N HIS A 207 12.07 -2.86 -6.46
CA HIS A 207 11.84 -4.21 -5.96
C HIS A 207 10.54 -4.82 -6.48
N ALA A 208 9.43 -4.05 -6.47
CA ALA A 208 8.16 -4.49 -7.03
C ALA A 208 8.28 -4.79 -8.53
N PHE A 209 8.94 -3.92 -9.31
CA PHE A 209 9.18 -4.17 -10.73
C PHE A 209 10.04 -5.41 -11.01
N GLN A 210 10.98 -5.74 -10.13
CA GLN A 210 11.77 -6.97 -10.24
C GLN A 210 10.93 -8.23 -10.03
N LEU A 211 10.00 -8.20 -9.08
CA LEU A 211 9.02 -9.27 -8.84
C LEU A 211 8.08 -9.42 -10.05
N ILE A 212 7.50 -8.31 -10.54
CA ILE A 212 6.67 -8.29 -11.77
C ILE A 212 7.43 -8.91 -12.95
N ARG A 213 8.69 -8.50 -13.16
CA ARG A 213 9.52 -9.06 -14.24
C ARG A 213 9.73 -10.56 -14.10
N LYS A 214 9.96 -11.04 -12.88
CA LYS A 214 10.16 -12.47 -12.59
C LYS A 214 8.90 -13.27 -12.95
N GLU A 215 7.74 -12.81 -12.50
CA GLU A 215 6.44 -13.45 -12.79
C GLU A 215 6.12 -13.44 -14.29
N LEU A 216 6.34 -12.33 -14.99
CA LEU A 216 6.17 -12.25 -16.46
C LEU A 216 7.10 -13.21 -17.22
N GLY A 217 8.29 -13.50 -16.67
CA GLY A 217 9.23 -14.46 -17.24
C GLY A 217 8.80 -15.92 -17.00
N GLU A 218 8.28 -16.22 -15.82
CA GLU A 218 7.76 -17.54 -15.45
C GLU A 218 6.51 -17.92 -16.26
N GLU A 219 5.61 -16.96 -16.54
CA GLU A 219 4.47 -17.16 -17.43
C GLU A 219 4.86 -17.55 -18.87
N ARG A 220 6.04 -17.11 -19.34
CA ARG A 220 6.54 -17.40 -20.70
C ARG A 220 7.20 -18.78 -20.81
N GLY A 221 7.62 -19.36 -19.69
CA GLY A 221 8.32 -20.65 -19.61
C GLY A 221 7.41 -21.86 -19.42
N GLN A 222 6.11 -21.67 -19.14
CA GLN A 222 5.16 -22.78 -19.02
C GLN A 222 4.77 -23.32 -20.41
N PRO A 223 4.97 -24.64 -20.69
CA PRO A 223 4.57 -25.22 -21.96
C PRO A 223 3.05 -25.18 -22.10
N ALA A 224 2.57 -24.60 -23.20
CA ALA A 224 1.17 -24.66 -23.61
C ALA A 224 0.81 -26.13 -23.96
N GLY A 225 0.34 -26.90 -22.98
CA GLY A 225 -0.25 -28.23 -23.21
C GLY A 225 0.31 -29.35 -22.36
N ALA A 226 0.14 -29.29 -21.04
CA ALA A 226 0.21 -30.47 -20.19
C ALA A 226 -1.10 -30.61 -19.42
N ASP A 227 -1.98 -31.47 -19.92
CA ASP A 227 -3.17 -31.96 -19.21
C ASP A 227 -2.75 -32.49 -17.83
N THR A 228 -3.01 -31.71 -16.78
CA THR A 228 -2.80 -32.12 -15.38
C THR A 228 -4.12 -31.85 -14.63
N PRO A 229 -4.65 -32.82 -13.85
CA PRO A 229 -6.01 -32.78 -13.31
C PRO A 229 -6.18 -31.69 -12.22
N PRO A 230 -7.44 -31.30 -11.88
CA PRO A 230 -7.69 -30.15 -11.02
C PRO A 230 -7.45 -30.54 -9.56
N ALA A 231 -6.28 -30.20 -9.03
CA ALA A 231 -6.00 -30.29 -7.60
C ALA A 231 -5.38 -28.98 -7.10
N ALA A 232 -6.18 -28.29 -6.27
CA ALA A 232 -5.82 -27.25 -5.29
C ALA A 232 -5.17 -25.96 -5.82
N GLU A 233 -6.00 -24.92 -5.90
CA GLU A 233 -5.65 -23.50 -5.67
C GLU A 233 -4.36 -23.02 -6.34
N SER A 234 -4.37 -22.97 -7.67
CA SER A 234 -3.40 -22.17 -8.42
C SER A 234 -3.39 -20.75 -7.85
N ALA A 235 -2.23 -20.28 -7.39
CA ALA A 235 -2.04 -18.88 -7.03
C ALA A 235 -2.63 -18.00 -8.15
N PRO A 236 -3.40 -16.95 -7.83
CA PRO A 236 -3.92 -16.06 -8.86
C PRO A 236 -2.72 -15.52 -9.63
N GLY A 237 -2.64 -15.86 -10.93
CA GLY A 237 -1.58 -15.37 -11.79
C GLY A 237 -1.53 -13.84 -11.78
N LEU A 238 -0.39 -13.28 -12.18
CA LEU A 238 -0.16 -11.84 -12.17
C LEU A 238 -1.30 -11.11 -12.90
N ASN A 239 -1.99 -10.20 -12.21
CA ASN A 239 -3.06 -9.40 -12.79
C ASN A 239 -2.47 -8.36 -13.77
N ARG A 240 -2.32 -8.74 -15.04
CA ARG A 240 -1.72 -7.90 -16.09
C ARG A 240 -2.43 -6.56 -16.28
N GLU A 241 -3.75 -6.51 -16.10
CA GLU A 241 -4.52 -5.27 -16.23
C GLU A 241 -4.18 -4.29 -15.11
N GLU A 242 -4.09 -4.79 -13.88
CA GLU A 242 -3.67 -4.02 -12.73
C GLU A 242 -2.23 -3.53 -12.87
N VAL A 243 -1.32 -4.38 -13.33
CA VAL A 243 0.07 -3.99 -13.62
C VAL A 243 0.11 -2.84 -14.62
N LEU A 244 -0.64 -2.92 -15.72
CA LEU A 244 -0.70 -1.86 -16.73
C LEU A 244 -1.23 -0.54 -16.15
N LYS A 245 -2.27 -0.61 -15.30
CA LYS A 245 -2.83 0.55 -14.59
C LYS A 245 -1.80 1.18 -13.66
N LEU A 246 -1.18 0.39 -12.78
CA LEU A 246 -0.16 0.86 -11.83
C LEU A 246 1.07 1.43 -12.53
N LEU A 247 1.49 0.81 -13.64
CA LEU A 247 2.62 1.25 -14.43
C LEU A 247 2.34 2.60 -15.11
N GLY A 248 1.14 2.80 -15.67
CA GLY A 248 0.73 4.10 -16.22
C GLY A 248 0.69 5.21 -15.16
N ILE A 249 0.22 4.90 -13.95
CA ILE A 249 0.27 5.83 -12.81
C ILE A 249 1.74 6.13 -12.47
N PHE A 250 2.57 5.11 -12.34
CA PHE A 250 3.98 5.25 -12.01
C PHE A 250 4.72 6.16 -13.00
N GLU A 251 4.60 5.90 -14.30
CA GLU A 251 5.22 6.71 -15.36
C GLU A 251 4.80 8.17 -15.28
N SER A 252 3.49 8.42 -15.13
CA SER A 252 2.92 9.76 -14.99
C SER A 252 3.49 10.51 -13.78
N ARG A 253 3.52 9.85 -12.62
CA ARG A 253 4.03 10.45 -11.37
C ARG A 253 5.54 10.65 -11.40
N LEU A 254 6.31 9.71 -11.94
CA LEU A 254 7.77 9.86 -12.06
C LEU A 254 8.11 11.04 -12.98
N SER A 255 7.42 11.16 -14.11
CA SER A 255 7.55 12.29 -15.03
C SER A 255 7.26 13.62 -14.33
N PHE A 256 6.17 13.69 -13.57
CA PHE A 256 5.81 14.86 -12.76
C PHE A 256 6.91 15.23 -11.76
N LEU A 257 7.36 14.29 -10.92
CA LEU A 257 8.37 14.55 -9.89
C LEU A 257 9.70 15.02 -10.51
N LEU A 258 10.17 14.36 -11.57
CA LEU A 258 11.39 14.75 -12.28
C LEU A 258 11.26 16.17 -12.85
N LEU A 259 10.13 16.50 -13.47
CA LEU A 259 9.90 17.83 -14.02
C LEU A 259 9.88 18.91 -12.93
N GLN A 260 9.22 18.66 -11.79
CA GLN A 260 9.26 19.60 -10.66
C GLN A 260 10.68 19.77 -10.12
N SER A 261 11.46 18.69 -10.08
CA SER A 261 12.83 18.72 -9.56
C SER A 261 13.73 19.55 -10.46
N ILE A 262 13.64 19.33 -11.77
CA ILE A 262 14.34 20.12 -12.78
C ILE A 262 13.97 21.60 -12.66
N LYS A 263 12.70 21.94 -12.46
CA LYS A 263 12.24 23.34 -12.31
C LYS A 263 12.80 24.02 -11.07
N LEU A 264 12.89 23.31 -9.94
CA LEU A 264 13.39 23.86 -8.68
C LEU A 264 14.92 23.95 -8.63
N LEU A 265 15.62 23.02 -9.30
CA LEU A 265 17.07 23.00 -9.41
C LEU A 265 17.61 23.94 -10.50
N SER A 266 16.78 24.39 -11.45
CA SER A 266 17.26 25.20 -12.58
C SER A 266 17.80 26.59 -12.16
N PRO A 267 18.88 27.08 -12.80
CA PRO A 267 19.63 28.27 -12.36
C PRO A 267 18.86 29.59 -12.35
N ALA A 268 17.75 29.70 -13.10
CA ALA A 268 16.94 30.92 -13.17
C ALA A 268 16.36 31.39 -11.82
N LYS A 269 16.46 30.55 -10.76
CA LYS A 269 16.03 30.86 -9.39
C LYS A 269 17.15 30.90 -8.35
N LYS A 270 18.42 30.66 -8.71
CA LYS A 270 19.54 30.58 -7.76
C LYS A 270 20.62 31.63 -8.08
N LYS A 271 20.79 32.62 -7.19
CA LYS A 271 21.98 33.47 -7.14
C LYS A 271 23.18 32.57 -6.79
N ALA A 272 24.14 32.47 -7.72
CA ALA A 272 25.53 32.02 -7.53
C ALA A 272 25.81 31.09 -6.34
N SER A 273 25.36 29.84 -6.42
CA SER A 273 25.80 28.78 -5.50
C SER A 273 26.32 27.63 -6.34
N ASN A 274 27.65 27.42 -6.33
CA ASN A 274 28.31 26.27 -6.95
C ASN A 274 28.04 25.01 -6.11
N ASN A 275 26.81 24.47 -6.17
CA ASN A 275 26.50 23.21 -5.53
C ASN A 275 26.58 22.08 -6.56
N ILE A 276 27.71 21.37 -6.56
CA ILE A 276 28.04 20.29 -7.50
C ILE A 276 26.99 19.16 -7.43
N GLU A 277 26.50 18.83 -6.23
CA GLU A 277 25.48 17.78 -6.05
C GLU A 277 24.17 18.13 -6.73
N GLU A 278 23.72 19.39 -6.60
CA GLU A 278 22.49 19.86 -7.24
C GLU A 278 22.61 19.90 -8.77
N ASP A 279 23.80 20.21 -9.29
CA ASP A 279 24.09 20.15 -10.73
C ASP A 279 24.11 18.72 -11.27
N VAL A 280 24.66 17.76 -10.51
CA VAL A 280 24.62 16.32 -10.83
C VAL A 280 23.17 15.80 -10.81
N ALA A 281 22.41 16.16 -9.78
CA ALA A 281 20.99 15.81 -9.67
C ALA A 281 20.17 16.41 -10.83
N LEU A 282 20.41 17.68 -11.19
CA LEU A 282 19.74 18.34 -12.31
C LEU A 282 20.03 17.63 -13.65
N LYS A 283 21.29 17.29 -13.92
CA LYS A 283 21.68 16.57 -15.14
C LYS A 283 21.03 15.19 -15.20
N THR A 284 21.12 14.43 -14.10
CA THR A 284 20.52 13.10 -13.98
C THR A 284 19.00 13.16 -14.20
N ASN A 285 18.31 14.09 -13.54
CA ASN A 285 16.86 14.22 -13.66
C ASN A 285 16.42 14.58 -15.09
N LYS A 286 17.14 15.49 -15.78
CA LYS A 286 16.88 15.81 -17.19
C LYS A 286 17.04 14.59 -18.10
N GLN A 287 18.12 13.84 -17.90
CA GLN A 287 18.41 12.64 -18.70
C GLN A 287 17.32 11.58 -18.53
N ILE A 288 16.97 11.25 -17.29
CA ILE A 288 15.95 10.24 -16.97
C ILE A 288 14.58 10.69 -17.47
N TYR A 289 14.21 11.96 -17.24
CA TYR A 289 12.94 12.53 -17.75
C TYR A 289 12.83 12.40 -19.27
N SER A 290 13.90 12.72 -19.99
CA SER A 290 13.95 12.60 -21.45
C SER A 290 13.83 11.15 -21.93
N GLN A 291 14.50 10.20 -21.26
CA GLN A 291 14.39 8.78 -21.58
C GLN A 291 12.97 8.25 -21.30
N LEU A 292 12.38 8.62 -20.16
CA LEU A 292 11.02 8.22 -19.78
C LEU A 292 10.00 8.71 -20.81
N LEU A 293 10.07 9.98 -21.23
CA LEU A 293 9.15 10.50 -22.25
C LEU A 293 9.23 9.72 -23.57
N ARG A 294 10.45 9.42 -24.06
CA ARG A 294 10.62 8.62 -25.27
C ARG A 294 10.05 7.20 -25.11
N ALA A 295 10.27 6.58 -23.96
CA ALA A 295 9.74 5.25 -23.67
C ALA A 295 8.20 5.24 -23.65
N THR A 296 7.58 6.22 -22.98
CA THR A 296 6.11 6.33 -22.88
C THR A 296 5.44 6.70 -24.21
N ALA A 297 6.15 7.39 -25.11
CA ALA A 297 5.63 7.72 -26.44
C ALA A 297 5.54 6.49 -27.37
N ASN A 298 6.36 5.46 -27.12
CA ASN A 298 6.36 4.24 -27.92
C ASN A 298 5.24 3.28 -27.50
N ARG A 299 4.08 3.43 -28.15
CA ARG A 299 2.86 2.63 -27.89
C ARG A 299 2.99 1.14 -28.22
N ASN A 300 4.01 0.74 -28.98
CA ASN A 300 4.21 -0.64 -29.43
C ASN A 300 5.08 -1.46 -28.46
N THR A 301 5.58 -0.85 -27.38
CA THR A 301 6.46 -1.51 -26.41
C THR A 301 5.69 -2.55 -25.59
N SER A 302 6.19 -3.77 -25.53
CA SER A 302 5.56 -4.84 -24.74
C SER A 302 5.67 -4.55 -23.23
N LEU A 303 4.79 -5.15 -22.42
CA LEU A 303 4.81 -4.97 -20.97
C LEU A 303 6.17 -5.35 -20.33
N PRO A 304 6.80 -6.49 -20.66
CA PRO A 304 8.12 -6.84 -20.12
C PRO A 304 9.19 -5.79 -20.46
N GLU A 305 9.22 -5.30 -21.70
CA GLU A 305 10.18 -4.27 -22.12
C GLU A 305 9.96 -2.94 -21.37
N ARG A 306 8.70 -2.55 -21.14
CA ARG A 306 8.37 -1.37 -20.32
C ARG A 306 8.90 -1.52 -18.89
N VAL A 307 8.68 -2.69 -18.27
CA VAL A 307 9.19 -2.99 -16.93
C VAL A 307 10.73 -2.91 -16.89
N ASP A 308 11.43 -3.48 -17.88
CA ASP A 308 12.89 -3.42 -17.97
C ASP A 308 13.42 -1.99 -18.18
N VAL A 309 12.74 -1.17 -18.98
CA VAL A 309 13.07 0.26 -19.09
C VAL A 309 12.96 0.94 -17.74
N LEU A 310 11.85 0.76 -17.01
CA LEU A 310 11.65 1.37 -15.70
C LEU A 310 12.71 0.94 -14.68
N ILE A 311 13.05 -0.35 -14.61
CA ILE A 311 14.13 -0.84 -13.73
C ILE A 311 15.45 -0.11 -14.03
N ARG A 312 15.82 0.02 -15.31
CA ARG A 312 17.04 0.73 -15.72
C ARG A 312 17.02 2.22 -15.36
N LEU A 313 15.88 2.89 -15.52
CA LEU A 313 15.73 4.29 -15.14
C LEU A 313 15.85 4.48 -13.63
N LEU A 314 15.26 3.58 -12.84
CA LEU A 314 15.36 3.60 -11.38
C LEU A 314 16.79 3.32 -10.91
N ASP A 315 17.53 2.44 -11.59
CA ASP A 315 18.95 2.20 -11.31
C ASP A 315 19.82 3.44 -11.58
N GLN A 316 19.53 4.19 -12.65
CA GLN A 316 20.21 5.46 -12.92
C GLN A 316 19.88 6.51 -11.84
N LEU A 317 18.62 6.60 -11.44
CA LEU A 317 18.17 7.54 -10.41
C LEU A 317 18.81 7.25 -9.05
N ALA A 318 18.90 5.97 -8.67
CA ALA A 318 19.54 5.53 -7.43
C ALA A 318 21.03 5.92 -7.37
N ARG A 319 21.76 5.76 -8.48
CA ARG A 319 23.18 6.14 -8.58
C ARG A 319 23.38 7.64 -8.53
N GLY A 320 22.48 8.42 -9.14
CA GLY A 320 22.53 9.88 -9.09
C GLY A 320 22.28 10.47 -7.71
N SER A 321 21.53 9.76 -6.85
CA SER A 321 21.31 10.15 -5.44
C SER A 321 22.42 9.70 -4.49
N ALA A 322 23.31 8.81 -4.92
CA ALA A 322 24.37 8.19 -4.12
C ALA A 322 25.76 8.77 -4.42
N ALA A 323 25.85 9.92 -5.11
CA ALA A 323 27.10 10.64 -5.25
C ALA A 323 27.53 11.14 -3.86
N PRO A 324 28.74 10.80 -3.39
CA PRO A 324 29.21 11.07 -2.03
C PRO A 324 29.44 12.55 -1.74
#